data_AF-A0A7D7SR55-F1
#
_entry.id   AF-A0A7D7SR55-F1
#
_cell.length_a   1.000
_cell.length_b   1.000
_cell.length_c   1.000
_cell.angle_alpha   90.00
_cell.angle_beta   90.00
_cell.angle_gamma   90.00
#
_symmetry.space_group_name_H-M   'P 1'
#
loop_
_entity.id
_entity.type
_entity.pdbx_description
1 polymer ?
#
loop_
_entity_poly.entity_id
_entity_poly.type
_entity_poly.pdbx_seq_one_letter_code
_entity_poly.pdbx_strand_id
1 'polypeptide(L)'
;MRQNLNGLKAKIHVAKAQLGLDDDTYRALLLRETGKNSCAQMGLRELEKVLTAMGRQGFQPARPNLGRRPSPRGSADAMIRKVEALLLDNGLTWAYAHGMAKRMFGVDQVHWLPDDKLHKLVAALQIHANRKREVRHGGV
;
A
#
# COMPACT_ATOMS: atom_id res chain seq x y z
N MET A 1 -18.92 4.46 -5.95
CA MET A 1 -17.63 3.89 -5.48
C MET A 1 -17.64 2.39 -5.79
N ARG A 2 -16.95 1.92 -6.84
CA ARG A 2 -16.94 0.48 -7.21
C ARG A 2 -16.18 -0.28 -6.11
N GLN A 3 -16.87 -1.14 -5.36
CA GLN A 3 -16.25 -1.92 -4.29
C GLN A 3 -15.12 -2.79 -4.86
N ASN A 4 -13.92 -2.74 -4.28
CA ASN A 4 -12.73 -3.43 -4.78
C ASN A 4 -12.72 -4.93 -4.42
N LEU A 5 -13.83 -5.63 -4.67
CA LEU A 5 -13.99 -7.05 -4.32
C LEU A 5 -13.02 -7.93 -5.11
N ASN A 6 -12.84 -7.66 -6.40
CA ASN A 6 -11.98 -8.45 -7.27
C ASN A 6 -10.52 -8.38 -6.84
N GLY A 7 -10.03 -7.20 -6.44
CA GLY A 7 -8.66 -7.04 -5.94
C GLY A 7 -8.43 -7.79 -4.63
N LEU A 8 -9.42 -7.85 -3.74
CA LEU A 8 -9.31 -8.61 -2.49
C LEU A 8 -9.34 -10.12 -2.75
N LYS A 9 -10.22 -10.61 -3.63
CA LYS A 9 -10.24 -12.02 -4.06
C LYS A 9 -8.89 -12.43 -4.63
N ALA A 10 -8.30 -11.62 -5.49
CA ALA A 10 -6.97 -11.87 -6.05
C ALA A 10 -5.90 -11.99 -4.94
N LYS A 11 -5.90 -11.09 -3.95
CA LYS A 11 -4.97 -11.16 -2.80
C LYS A 11 -5.16 -12.43 -1.98
N ILE A 12 -6.40 -12.88 -1.77
CA ILE A 12 -6.68 -14.13 -1.02
C ILE A 12 -6.12 -15.34 -1.77
N HIS A 13 -6.24 -15.39 -3.10
CA HIS A 13 -5.65 -16.48 -3.88
C HIS A 13 -4.11 -16.45 -3.84
N VAL A 14 -3.50 -15.27 -3.89
CA VAL A 14 -2.05 -15.13 -3.67
C VAL A 14 -1.66 -15.57 -2.27
N ALA A 15 -2.45 -15.21 -1.26
CA ALA A 15 -2.22 -15.62 0.13
C ALA A 15 -2.28 -17.13 0.31
N LYS A 16 -3.27 -17.79 -0.29
CA LYS A 16 -3.38 -19.25 -0.33
C LYS A 16 -2.10 -19.89 -0.88
N ALA A 17 -1.60 -19.39 -2.01
CA ALA A 17 -0.37 -19.89 -2.62
C ALA A 17 0.87 -19.63 -1.76
N GLN A 18 0.99 -18.43 -1.17
CA GLN A 18 2.13 -18.06 -0.33
C GLN A 18 2.17 -18.86 0.98
N LEU A 19 1.01 -19.15 1.56
CA LEU A 19 0.87 -19.95 2.78
C LEU A 19 0.93 -21.46 2.53
N GLY A 20 0.95 -21.89 1.26
CA GLY A 20 0.97 -23.31 0.91
C GLY A 20 -0.31 -24.06 1.32
N LEU A 21 -1.46 -23.38 1.39
CA LEU A 21 -2.72 -24.01 1.79
C LEU A 21 -3.30 -24.83 0.64
N ASP A 22 -3.64 -26.09 0.91
CA ASP A 22 -4.45 -26.92 0.02
C ASP A 22 -5.91 -26.42 -0.02
N ASP A 23 -6.70 -26.98 -0.95
CA ASP A 23 -8.09 -26.55 -1.16
C ASP A 23 -9.00 -26.80 0.05
N ASP A 24 -8.81 -27.89 0.79
CA ASP A 24 -9.63 -28.24 1.94
C ASP A 24 -9.29 -27.35 3.14
N THR A 25 -8.00 -27.18 3.43
CA THR A 25 -7.54 -26.24 4.48
C THR A 25 -7.97 -24.81 4.18
N TYR A 26 -7.89 -24.39 2.91
CA TYR A 26 -8.35 -23.09 2.47
C TYR A 26 -9.87 -22.92 2.66
N ARG A 27 -10.69 -23.88 2.24
CA ARG A 27 -12.15 -23.84 2.42
C ARG A 27 -12.54 -23.85 3.90
N ALA A 28 -11.84 -24.62 4.74
CA ALA A 28 -12.05 -24.64 6.18
C ALA A 28 -11.75 -23.28 6.82
N LEU A 29 -10.68 -22.61 6.38
CA LEU A 29 -10.36 -21.25 6.82
C LEU A 29 -11.47 -20.26 6.42
N LEU A 30 -11.95 -20.32 5.17
CA LEU A 30 -13.04 -19.45 4.71
C LEU A 30 -14.33 -19.66 5.51
N LEU A 31 -14.71 -20.91 5.76
CA LEU A 31 -15.88 -21.29 6.55
C LEU A 31 -15.76 -20.81 8.00
N ARG A 32 -14.59 -20.99 8.63
CA ARG A 32 -14.35 -20.52 10.00
C ARG A 32 -14.48 -19.01 10.12
N GLU A 33 -13.93 -18.26 9.16
CA GLU A 33 -13.88 -16.80 9.26
C GLU A 33 -15.18 -16.12 8.82
N THR A 34 -15.89 -16.69 7.83
CA THR A 34 -17.05 -16.02 7.20
C THR A 34 -18.32 -16.87 7.14
N GLY A 35 -18.25 -18.15 7.48
CA GLY A 35 -19.35 -19.10 7.30
C GLY A 35 -19.59 -19.53 5.85
N LYS A 36 -18.76 -19.06 4.91
CA LYS A 36 -18.89 -19.34 3.47
C LYS A 36 -17.65 -20.08 2.96
N ASN A 37 -17.84 -20.98 2.01
CA ASN A 37 -16.76 -21.77 1.42
C ASN A 37 -16.14 -21.15 0.15
N SER A 38 -16.67 -20.00 -0.30
CA SER A 38 -16.25 -19.36 -1.55
C SER A 38 -16.17 -17.85 -1.42
N CYS A 39 -15.05 -17.27 -1.84
CA CYS A 39 -14.89 -15.83 -1.94
C CYS A 39 -15.86 -15.19 -2.93
N ALA A 40 -16.45 -15.95 -3.85
CA ALA A 40 -17.45 -15.44 -4.78
C ALA A 40 -18.71 -14.92 -4.05
N GLN A 41 -19.06 -15.54 -2.93
CA GLN A 41 -20.24 -15.24 -2.11
C GLN A 41 -19.97 -14.21 -1.01
N MET A 42 -18.73 -13.72 -0.90
CA MET A 42 -18.30 -12.80 0.17
C MET A 42 -18.39 -11.34 -0.26
N GLY A 43 -18.88 -10.50 0.65
CA GLY A 43 -18.83 -9.04 0.56
C GLY A 43 -17.48 -8.47 1.02
N LEU A 44 -17.36 -7.14 0.96
CA LEU A 44 -16.12 -6.41 1.25
C LEU A 44 -15.54 -6.77 2.63
N ARG A 45 -16.36 -6.63 3.69
CA ARG A 45 -15.95 -6.87 5.08
C ARG A 45 -15.51 -8.32 5.33
N GLU A 46 -16.16 -9.27 4.68
CA GLU A 46 -15.84 -10.70 4.80
C GLU A 46 -14.48 -11.01 4.16
N LEU A 47 -14.23 -10.46 2.96
CA LEU A 47 -12.94 -10.61 2.27
C LEU A 47 -11.79 -9.97 3.07
N GLU A 48 -12.01 -8.80 3.68
CA GLU A 48 -11.03 -8.14 4.56
C GLU A 48 -10.74 -8.97 5.82
N LYS A 49 -11.78 -9.59 6.41
CA LYS A 49 -11.63 -10.48 7.57
C LYS A 49 -10.77 -11.70 7.22
N VAL A 50 -11.03 -12.34 6.08
CA VAL A 50 -10.21 -13.48 5.59
C VAL A 50 -8.76 -13.07 5.39
N LEU A 51 -8.50 -11.94 4.73
CA LEU A 51 -7.13 -11.44 4.54
C LEU A 51 -6.43 -11.15 5.87
N THR A 52 -7.15 -10.63 6.85
CA THR A 52 -6.61 -10.40 8.20
C THR A 52 -6.24 -11.71 8.88
N ALA A 53 -7.08 -12.73 8.77
CA ALA A 53 -6.81 -14.07 9.31
C ALA A 53 -5.60 -14.72 8.61
N MET A 54 -5.53 -14.65 7.29
CA MET A 54 -4.36 -15.11 6.52
C MET A 54 -3.09 -14.34 6.91
N GLY A 55 -3.20 -13.03 7.15
CA GLY A 55 -2.09 -12.20 7.64
C GLY A 55 -1.52 -12.70 8.98
N ARG A 56 -2.40 -13.14 9.90
CA ARG A 56 -1.99 -13.75 11.17
C ARG A 56 -1.29 -15.10 10.99
N GLN A 57 -1.58 -15.81 9.91
CA GLN A 57 -0.91 -17.07 9.55
C GLN A 57 0.42 -16.86 8.80
N GLY A 58 0.83 -15.61 8.60
CA GLY A 58 2.10 -15.29 7.96
C GLY A 58 1.97 -14.76 6.53
N PHE A 59 0.75 -14.52 6.02
CA PHE A 59 0.58 -13.87 4.73
C PHE A 59 1.11 -12.44 4.79
N GLN A 60 2.10 -12.15 3.96
CA GLN A 60 2.62 -10.80 3.79
C GLN A 60 2.17 -10.28 2.43
N PRO A 61 1.19 -9.36 2.38
CA PRO A 61 0.73 -8.83 1.11
C PRO A 61 1.90 -8.23 0.34
N ALA A 62 1.96 -8.53 -0.96
CA ALA A 62 2.98 -8.01 -1.85
C ALA A 62 3.11 -6.50 -1.65
N ARG A 63 4.35 -6.04 -1.37
CA ARG A 63 4.62 -4.63 -1.21
C ARG A 63 4.22 -3.91 -2.51
N PRO A 64 3.55 -2.75 -2.43
CA PRO A 64 3.23 -1.96 -3.61
C PRO A 64 4.51 -1.72 -4.44
N ASN A 65 4.44 -1.97 -5.75
CA ASN A 65 5.56 -1.61 -6.63
C ASN A 65 5.63 -0.08 -6.71
N LEU A 66 6.59 0.51 -6.01
CA LEU A 66 6.83 1.95 -6.00
C LEU A 66 7.47 2.44 -7.30
N GLY A 67 7.95 1.53 -8.16
CA GLY A 67 8.87 1.82 -9.25
C GLY A 67 10.32 1.92 -8.77
N ARG A 68 11.21 2.34 -9.67
CA ARG A 68 12.66 2.43 -9.40
C ARG A 68 12.94 3.50 -8.34
N ARG A 69 13.47 3.07 -7.19
CA ARG A 69 13.99 3.97 -6.15
C ARG A 69 15.12 4.85 -6.73
N PRO A 70 15.07 6.18 -6.56
CA PRO A 70 16.17 7.07 -6.92
C PRO A 70 17.44 6.74 -6.13
N SER A 71 18.60 6.77 -6.77
CA SER A 71 19.89 6.60 -6.09
C SER A 71 20.22 7.89 -5.31
N PRO A 72 20.26 7.83 -3.96
CA PRO A 72 20.51 9.02 -3.16
C PRO A 72 22.00 9.35 -3.08
N ARG A 73 22.30 10.64 -2.91
CA ARG A 73 23.59 11.07 -2.33
C ARG A 73 23.62 10.73 -0.84
N GLY A 74 24.79 10.51 -0.25
CA GLY A 74 24.93 10.04 1.13
C GLY A 74 24.12 10.83 2.17
N SER A 75 24.12 12.17 2.11
CA SER A 75 23.33 13.03 3.03
C SER A 75 21.81 12.94 2.82
N ALA A 76 21.37 12.61 1.60
CA ALA A 76 19.97 12.56 1.22
C ALA A 76 19.32 11.18 1.46
N ASP A 77 20.08 10.12 1.77
CA ASP A 77 19.53 8.76 1.90
C ASP A 77 18.45 8.66 2.97
N ALA A 78 18.66 9.24 4.14
CA ALA A 78 17.67 9.24 5.22
C ALA A 78 16.35 9.90 4.78
N MET A 79 16.43 11.00 4.03
CA MET A 79 15.24 11.68 3.52
C MET A 79 14.57 10.91 2.38
N ILE A 80 15.34 10.31 1.47
CA ILE A 80 14.82 9.47 0.40
C ILE A 80 14.10 8.24 0.98
N ARG A 81 14.61 7.63 2.05
CA ARG A 81 13.89 6.57 2.80
C ARG A 81 12.58 7.07 3.39
N LYS A 82 12.56 8.30 3.92
CA LYS A 82 11.33 8.89 4.46
C LYS A 82 10.30 9.16 3.38
N VAL A 83 10.72 9.64 2.21
CA VAL A 83 9.85 9.75 1.03
C VAL A 83 9.33 8.38 0.63
N GLU A 84 10.19 7.36 0.55
CA GLU A 84 9.80 5.98 0.23
C GLU A 84 8.71 5.44 1.18
N ALA A 85 8.89 5.61 2.48
CA ALA A 85 7.92 5.20 3.50
C ALA A 85 6.57 5.91 3.31
N LEU A 86 6.59 7.24 3.09
CA LEU A 86 5.38 8.00 2.83
C LEU A 86 4.66 7.56 1.55
N LEU A 87 5.42 7.19 0.51
CA LEU A 87 4.83 6.66 -0.72
C LEU A 87 4.16 5.31 -0.47
N LEU A 88 4.84 4.39 0.22
CA LEU A 88 4.30 3.07 0.59
C LEU A 88 3.01 3.18 1.40
N ASP A 89 3.04 3.96 2.47
CA ASP A 89 1.90 4.12 3.40
C ASP A 89 0.66 4.71 2.73
N ASN A 90 0.86 5.49 1.66
CA ASN A 90 -0.22 6.16 0.95
C ASN A 90 -0.56 5.51 -0.40
N GLY A 91 0.07 4.38 -0.73
CA GLY A 91 -0.11 3.70 -2.02
C GLY A 91 0.28 4.57 -3.22
N LEU A 92 1.27 5.44 -3.06
CA LEU A 92 1.82 6.32 -4.09
C LEU A 92 3.10 5.72 -4.68
N THR A 93 3.53 6.21 -5.84
CA THR A 93 4.73 5.73 -6.54
C THR A 93 5.80 6.81 -6.59
N TRP A 94 7.04 6.42 -6.92
CA TRP A 94 8.13 7.38 -7.18
C TRP A 94 7.78 8.37 -8.29
N ALA A 95 7.02 7.95 -9.31
CA ALA A 95 6.51 8.84 -10.35
C ALA A 95 5.67 9.99 -9.77
N TYR A 96 4.88 9.72 -8.73
CA TYR A 96 4.14 10.78 -8.02
C TYR A 96 5.06 11.76 -7.31
N ALA A 97 6.09 11.25 -6.60
CA ALA A 97 7.08 12.10 -5.95
C ALA A 97 7.87 12.96 -6.95
N HIS A 98 8.24 12.40 -8.11
CA HIS A 98 8.85 13.14 -9.22
C HIS A 98 7.95 14.25 -9.75
N GLY A 99 6.68 13.95 -10.00
CA GLY A 99 5.71 14.97 -10.42
C GLY A 99 5.52 16.09 -9.39
N MET A 100 5.55 15.77 -8.10
CA MET A 100 5.47 16.75 -7.02
C MET A 100 6.74 17.61 -6.93
N ALA A 101 7.92 17.01 -7.05
CA ALA A 101 9.19 17.73 -7.12
C ALA A 101 9.23 18.71 -8.30
N LYS A 102 8.74 18.27 -9.47
CA LYS A 102 8.64 19.11 -10.67
C LYS A 102 7.71 20.30 -10.46
N ARG A 103 6.55 20.08 -9.85
CA ARG A 103 5.57 21.15 -9.58
C ARG A 103 6.04 22.16 -8.53
N MET A 104 6.69 21.69 -7.46
CA MET A 104 7.10 22.55 -6.34
C MET A 104 8.42 23.28 -6.60
N PHE A 105 9.35 22.65 -7.33
CA PHE A 105 10.73 23.13 -7.44
C PHE A 105 11.27 23.17 -8.87
N GLY A 106 10.50 22.74 -9.87
CA GLY A 106 10.96 22.65 -11.25
C GLY A 106 11.97 21.52 -11.50
N VAL A 107 12.09 20.55 -10.59
CA VAL A 107 13.10 19.48 -10.65
C VAL A 107 12.45 18.15 -10.99
N ASP A 108 12.87 17.50 -12.07
CA ASP A 108 12.27 16.23 -12.53
C ASP A 108 12.56 15.04 -11.59
N GLN A 109 13.70 15.02 -10.92
CA GLN A 109 14.15 13.89 -10.11
C GLN A 109 14.30 14.27 -8.63
N VAL A 110 13.66 13.51 -7.74
CA VAL A 110 13.68 13.79 -6.28
C VAL A 110 15.11 13.80 -5.72
N HIS A 111 15.99 12.93 -6.20
CA HIS A 111 17.38 12.85 -5.74
C HIS A 111 18.27 14.04 -6.18
N TRP A 112 17.80 14.86 -7.13
CA TRP A 112 18.48 16.12 -7.53
C TRP A 112 18.13 17.28 -6.60
N LEU A 113 17.15 17.12 -5.72
CA LEU A 113 16.82 18.16 -4.74
C LEU A 113 17.98 18.32 -3.74
N PRO A 114 18.37 19.56 -3.44
CA PRO A 114 19.16 19.85 -2.24
C PRO A 114 18.34 19.55 -0.98
N ASP A 115 19.05 19.39 0.13
CA ASP A 115 18.50 18.88 1.37
C ASP A 115 17.33 19.75 1.91
N ASP A 116 17.41 21.07 1.77
CA ASP A 116 16.34 21.99 2.18
C ASP A 116 15.03 21.79 1.38
N LYS A 117 15.14 21.56 0.06
CA LYS A 117 14.00 21.33 -0.81
C LYS A 117 13.43 19.93 -0.61
N LEU A 118 14.28 18.95 -0.32
CA LEU A 118 13.86 17.59 -0.01
C LEU A 118 13.07 17.54 1.31
N HIS A 119 13.49 18.31 2.33
CA HIS A 119 12.70 18.51 3.55
C HIS A 119 11.31 19.08 3.27
N LYS A 120 11.22 20.10 2.40
CA LYS A 120 9.93 20.69 1.99
C LYS A 120 9.06 19.70 1.21
N LEU A 121 9.66 18.85 0.36
CA LEU A 121 8.95 17.79 -0.35
C LEU A 121 8.34 16.78 0.64
N VAL A 122 9.12 16.33 1.63
CA VAL A 122 8.65 15.41 2.68
C VAL A 122 7.46 16.01 3.44
N ALA A 123 7.54 17.29 3.82
CA ALA A 123 6.45 17.98 4.50
C ALA A 123 5.18 18.04 3.64
N ALA A 124 5.31 18.36 2.35
CA ALA A 124 4.16 18.38 1.44
C ALA A 124 3.51 16.99 1.27
N LEU A 125 4.33 15.93 1.16
CA LEU A 125 3.84 14.55 1.12
C LEU A 125 3.13 14.15 2.41
N GLN A 126 3.65 14.56 3.57
CA GLN A 126 3.01 14.32 4.86
C GLN A 126 1.66 15.03 4.97
N ILE A 127 1.56 16.29 4.53
CA ILE A 127 0.29 17.04 4.50
C ILE A 127 -0.73 16.33 3.59
N HIS A 128 -0.29 15.87 2.41
CA HIS A 128 -1.16 15.11 1.50
C HIS A 128 -1.64 13.80 2.14
N ALA A 129 -0.74 13.08 2.82
CA ALA A 129 -1.06 11.85 3.53
C ALA A 129 -2.09 12.08 4.65
N ASN A 130 -1.89 13.12 5.46
CA ASN A 130 -2.79 13.47 6.56
C ASN A 130 -4.20 13.81 6.04
N ARG A 131 -4.30 14.65 4.99
CA ARG A 131 -5.60 14.98 4.36
C ARG A 131 -6.33 13.73 3.85
N LYS A 132 -5.61 12.77 3.26
CA LYS A 132 -6.20 11.49 2.82
C LYS A 132 -6.67 10.63 3.99
N ARG A 133 -5.99 10.67 5.13
CA ARG A 133 -6.41 9.93 6.34
C ARG A 133 -7.67 10.53 6.95
N GLU A 134 -7.78 11.85 7.03
CA GLU A 134 -8.95 12.56 7.56
C GLU A 134 -10.21 12.27 6.72
N VAL A 135 -10.12 12.31 5.39
CA VAL A 135 -11.24 11.98 4.49
C VAL A 135 -11.70 10.53 4.64
N ARG A 136 -10.82 9.60 5.04
CA ARG A 136 -11.18 8.17 5.25
C ARG A 136 -11.87 7.92 6.60
N HIS A 137 -11.73 8.82 7.57
CA HIS A 137 -12.39 8.73 8.87
C HIS A 137 -13.62 9.64 9.03
N GLY A 138 -13.85 10.59 8.13
CA GLY A 138 -15.00 11.50 8.16
C GLY A 138 -16.26 11.04 7.41
N GLY A 139 -16.32 9.78 6.96
CA GLY A 139 -17.52 9.19 6.37
C GLY A 139 -18.31 8.41 7.41
N VAL A 140 -18.98 9.14 8.31
CA VAL A 140 -20.00 8.59 9.22
C VAL A 140 -21.36 8.93 8.65
#